data_AF-A0A537FU87-F1
#
_entry.id   AF-A0A537FU87-F1
#
_cell.length_a   1.000
_cell.length_b   1.000
_cell.length_c   1.000
_cell.angle_alpha   90.00
_cell.angle_beta   90.00
_cell.angle_gamma   90.00
#
_symmetry.space_group_name_H-M   'P 1'
#
loop_
_entity.id
_entity.type
_entity.pdbx_description
1 polymer ?
#
loop_
_entity_poly.entity_id
_entity_poly.type
_entity_poly.pdbx_seq_one_letter_code
_entity_poly.pdbx_strand_id
1 'polypeptide(L)'
;MTNRESPHRPPRRGLSAISAFARNPIIAIPYLMSCALAFLLPDDALDRWSALKAWAAYIEQYVPILANYAGQSAFPQVTAAYFSIVLAMTPAFFWVALTTPGFLVDSEKLNRRRAEWGLFYELMAWMGVPLLLFLAYFGVAINPGYDFNVMPINRSRIALALFGPLFAGGLTAICAAAALKLGQTLLNKGS
;
A
#
# COMPACT_ATOMS: atom_id res chain seq x y z
N MET A 1 -42.54 -19.82 28.87
CA MET A 1 -41.14 -19.89 28.42
C MET A 1 -41.13 -20.29 26.95
N THR A 2 -41.02 -19.34 26.03
CA THR A 2 -40.95 -19.59 24.59
C THR A 2 -39.62 -19.04 24.08
N ASN A 3 -38.64 -19.94 23.99
CA ASN A 3 -37.31 -19.67 23.48
C ASN A 3 -37.42 -19.47 21.96
N ARG A 4 -37.43 -18.22 21.50
CA ARG A 4 -37.35 -17.90 20.06
C ARG A 4 -35.88 -18.00 19.66
N GLU A 5 -35.52 -19.12 19.06
CA GLU A 5 -34.23 -19.30 18.40
C GLU A 5 -34.04 -18.20 17.35
N SER A 6 -33.05 -17.34 17.58
CA SER A 6 -32.62 -16.34 16.61
C SER A 6 -32.11 -17.06 15.35
N PRO A 7 -32.48 -16.62 14.14
CA PRO A 7 -32.06 -17.30 12.93
C PRO A 7 -30.54 -17.22 12.78
N HIS A 8 -29.90 -18.39 12.76
CA HIS A 8 -28.49 -18.58 12.42
C HIS A 8 -28.20 -17.88 11.08
N ARG A 9 -27.60 -16.69 11.13
CA ARG A 9 -27.05 -16.05 9.94
C ARG A 9 -25.90 -16.93 9.44
N PRO A 10 -25.87 -17.35 8.17
CA PRO A 10 -24.78 -18.16 7.65
C PRO A 10 -23.46 -17.39 7.78
N PRO A 11 -22.33 -18.09 8.00
CA PRO A 11 -21.04 -17.43 8.08
C PRO A 11 -20.79 -16.72 6.75
N ARG A 12 -20.63 -15.38 6.79
CA ARG A 12 -20.16 -14.62 5.64
C ARG A 12 -18.83 -15.25 5.22
N ARG A 13 -18.83 -15.99 4.10
CA ARG A 13 -17.63 -16.59 3.49
C ARG A 13 -16.54 -15.52 3.53
N GLY A 14 -15.48 -15.77 4.29
CA GLY A 14 -14.30 -14.91 4.26
C GLY A 14 -13.85 -14.81 2.82
N LEU A 15 -13.99 -13.63 2.23
CA LEU A 15 -13.53 -13.37 0.88
C LEU A 15 -12.02 -13.61 0.90
N SER A 16 -11.52 -14.50 0.03
CA SER A 16 -10.08 -14.63 -0.16
C SER A 16 -9.55 -13.27 -0.64
N ALA A 17 -8.36 -12.86 -0.20
CA ALA A 17 -7.76 -11.57 -0.56
C ALA A 17 -7.75 -11.34 -2.10
N ILE A 18 -7.60 -12.43 -2.87
CA ILE A 18 -7.67 -12.43 -4.34
C ILE A 18 -9.06 -12.03 -4.86
N SER A 19 -10.13 -12.54 -4.26
CA SER A 19 -11.50 -12.19 -4.65
C SER A 19 -11.88 -10.75 -4.26
N ALA A 20 -11.30 -10.21 -3.18
CA ALA A 20 -11.44 -8.81 -2.80
C ALA A 20 -10.64 -7.90 -3.74
N PHE A 21 -9.43 -8.29 -4.14
CA PHE A 21 -8.60 -7.61 -5.12
C PHE A 21 -9.28 -7.53 -6.49
N ALA A 22 -9.78 -8.66 -7.00
CA ALA A 22 -10.45 -8.73 -8.30
C ALA A 22 -11.80 -7.98 -8.35
N ARG A 23 -12.48 -7.84 -7.22
CA ARG A 23 -13.77 -7.12 -7.14
C ARG A 23 -13.64 -5.64 -6.80
N ASN A 24 -12.46 -5.16 -6.40
CA ASN A 24 -12.25 -3.76 -6.10
C ASN A 24 -11.49 -3.09 -7.27
N PRO A 25 -12.23 -2.48 -8.23
CA PRO A 25 -11.60 -1.86 -9.40
C PRO A 25 -10.61 -0.77 -9.01
N ILE A 26 -10.78 -0.14 -7.85
CA ILE A 26 -9.88 0.92 -7.37
C ILE A 26 -8.50 0.37 -6.97
N ILE A 27 -8.35 -0.95 -6.78
CA ILE A 27 -7.07 -1.61 -6.51
C ILE A 27 -6.52 -2.24 -7.79
N ALA A 28 -7.39 -2.91 -8.55
CA ALA A 28 -7.01 -3.57 -9.78
C ALA A 28 -6.56 -2.55 -10.85
N ILE A 29 -7.26 -1.42 -11.00
CA ILE A 29 -6.96 -0.42 -12.03
C ILE A 29 -5.56 0.19 -11.83
N PRO A 30 -5.20 0.73 -10.66
CA PRO A 30 -3.84 1.26 -10.47
C PRO A 30 -2.76 0.20 -10.62
N TYR A 31 -3.01 -1.04 -10.16
CA TYR A 31 -2.06 -2.14 -10.34
C TYR A 31 -1.85 -2.47 -11.83
N LEU A 32 -2.94 -2.60 -12.61
CA LEU A 32 -2.87 -2.84 -14.05
C LEU A 32 -2.25 -1.67 -14.81
N MET A 33 -2.56 -0.43 -14.42
CA MET A 33 -1.91 0.77 -14.95
C MET A 33 -0.42 0.74 -14.67
N SER A 34 -0.01 0.33 -13.46
CA SER A 34 1.41 0.17 -13.13
C SER A 34 2.08 -0.85 -14.04
N CYS A 35 1.47 -2.02 -14.22
CA CYS A 35 1.99 -3.02 -15.15
C CYS A 35 2.10 -2.46 -16.58
N ALA A 36 1.07 -1.75 -17.05
CA ALA A 36 1.08 -1.12 -18.36
C ALA A 36 2.21 -0.08 -18.48
N LEU A 37 2.43 0.76 -17.47
CA LEU A 37 3.54 1.72 -17.46
C LEU A 37 4.90 1.03 -17.58
N ALA A 38 5.12 -0.05 -16.83
CA ALA A 38 6.39 -0.78 -16.86
C ALA A 38 6.71 -1.38 -18.24
N PHE A 39 5.69 -1.82 -18.99
CA PHE A 39 5.88 -2.43 -20.32
C PHE A 39 5.81 -1.44 -21.48
N LEU A 40 4.93 -0.45 -21.40
CA LEU A 40 4.62 0.43 -22.52
C LEU A 40 5.46 1.70 -22.56
N LEU A 41 6.07 2.13 -21.43
CA LEU A 41 6.95 3.30 -21.49
C LEU A 41 8.22 2.98 -22.30
N PRO A 42 8.55 3.81 -23.30
CA PRO A 42 9.84 3.73 -23.99
C PRO A 42 10.98 4.16 -23.05
N ASP A 43 12.19 3.69 -23.32
CA ASP A 43 13.35 3.96 -22.46
C ASP A 43 13.73 5.46 -22.36
N ASP A 44 13.30 6.25 -23.34
CA ASP A 44 13.50 7.70 -23.46
C ASP A 44 12.20 8.50 -23.18
N ALA A 45 11.27 7.93 -22.38
CA ALA A 45 9.96 8.51 -22.11
C ALA A 45 10.01 9.97 -21.61
N LEU A 46 10.93 10.31 -20.71
CA LEU A 46 10.98 11.66 -20.13
C LEU A 46 11.46 12.69 -21.16
N ASP A 47 12.30 12.30 -22.11
CA ASP A 47 12.74 13.19 -23.18
C ASP A 47 11.68 13.37 -24.27
N ARG A 48 10.83 12.35 -24.50
CA ARG A 48 9.69 12.44 -25.41
C ARG A 48 8.54 13.31 -24.89
N TRP A 49 8.33 13.32 -23.58
CA TRP A 49 7.19 14.03 -22.97
C TRP A 49 7.65 14.98 -21.87
N SER A 50 7.83 16.25 -22.23
CA SER A 50 8.27 17.32 -21.32
C SER A 50 7.38 17.50 -20.09
N ALA A 51 6.06 17.31 -20.24
CA ALA A 51 5.13 17.35 -19.11
C ALA A 51 5.39 16.23 -18.09
N LEU A 52 5.70 15.01 -18.56
CA LEU A 52 6.01 13.88 -17.70
C LEU A 52 7.36 14.07 -16.99
N LYS A 53 8.33 14.67 -17.68
CA LYS A 53 9.62 15.08 -17.10
C LYS A 53 9.45 16.10 -15.98
N ALA A 54 8.63 17.12 -16.21
CA ALA A 54 8.31 18.13 -15.19
C ALA A 54 7.59 17.51 -13.98
N TRP A 55 6.64 16.59 -14.23
CA TRP A 55 5.94 15.86 -13.16
C TRP A 55 6.90 15.01 -12.31
N ALA A 56 7.74 14.20 -12.96
CA ALA A 56 8.70 13.35 -12.26
C ALA A 56 9.65 14.19 -11.38
N ALA A 57 10.17 15.29 -11.92
CA ALA A 57 11.01 16.23 -11.19
C ALA A 57 10.28 16.89 -10.00
N TYR A 58 9.00 17.23 -10.15
CA TYR A 58 8.19 17.76 -9.06
C TYR A 58 8.02 16.75 -7.92
N ILE A 59 7.68 15.50 -8.23
CA ILE A 59 7.53 14.44 -7.21
C ILE A 59 8.86 14.14 -6.51
N GLU A 60 9.96 14.11 -7.26
CA GLU A 60 11.31 13.87 -6.72
C GLU A 60 11.71 14.87 -5.61
N GLN A 61 11.25 16.12 -5.69
CA GLN A 61 11.51 17.14 -4.65
C GLN A 61 10.95 16.75 -3.27
N TYR A 62 9.86 15.99 -3.25
CA TYR A 62 9.19 15.57 -2.01
C TYR A 62 9.49 14.12 -1.63
N VAL A 63 9.86 13.30 -2.61
CA VAL A 63 10.01 11.86 -2.48
C VAL A 63 11.40 11.45 -3.00
N PRO A 64 12.46 11.66 -2.19
CA PRO A 64 13.86 11.52 -2.63
C PRO A 64 14.23 10.09 -3.05
N ILE A 65 13.45 9.10 -2.60
CA ILE A 65 13.61 7.69 -3.00
C ILE A 65 13.49 7.49 -4.53
N LEU A 66 12.82 8.39 -5.24
CA LEU A 66 12.66 8.33 -6.69
C LEU A 66 14.01 8.38 -7.41
N ALA A 67 14.87 9.32 -7.00
CA ALA A 67 16.22 9.48 -7.52
C ALA A 67 17.08 8.24 -7.24
N ASN A 68 16.93 7.66 -6.05
CA ASN A 68 17.66 6.46 -5.64
C ASN A 68 17.28 5.24 -6.49
N TYR A 69 16.00 5.03 -6.78
CA TYR A 69 15.56 3.94 -7.67
C TYR A 69 15.97 4.18 -9.11
N ALA A 70 15.81 5.40 -9.62
CA ALA A 70 16.16 5.74 -11.00
C ALA A 70 17.68 5.59 -11.24
N GLY A 71 18.52 6.08 -10.31
CA GLY A 71 19.97 6.00 -10.41
C GLY A 71 20.53 4.57 -10.35
N GLN A 72 19.78 3.61 -9.82
CA GLN A 72 20.17 2.20 -9.72
C GLN A 72 19.50 1.30 -10.78
N SER A 73 18.66 1.88 -11.63
CA SER A 73 17.87 1.18 -12.65
C SER A 73 18.59 1.08 -13.99
N ALA A 74 18.39 -0.04 -14.69
CA ALA A 74 18.78 -0.21 -16.08
C ALA A 74 17.92 0.64 -17.04
N PHE A 75 16.79 1.17 -16.57
CA PHE A 75 15.87 2.03 -17.32
C PHE A 75 15.48 3.28 -16.49
N PRO A 76 16.42 4.21 -16.22
CA PRO A 76 16.22 5.31 -15.26
C PRO A 76 14.99 6.17 -15.55
N GLN A 77 14.76 6.53 -16.81
CA GLN A 77 13.62 7.38 -17.20
C GLN A 77 12.28 6.68 -16.98
N VAL A 78 12.21 5.39 -17.32
CA VAL A 78 11.01 4.56 -17.09
C VAL A 78 10.76 4.43 -15.60
N THR A 79 11.80 4.18 -14.79
CA THR A 79 11.68 4.06 -13.34
C THR A 79 11.20 5.36 -12.71
N ALA A 80 11.76 6.51 -13.08
CA ALA A 80 11.33 7.80 -12.55
C ALA A 80 9.88 8.13 -12.93
N ALA A 81 9.50 7.94 -14.20
CA ALA A 81 8.12 8.12 -14.65
C ALA A 81 7.15 7.15 -13.95
N TYR A 82 7.51 5.87 -13.89
CA TYR A 82 6.72 4.82 -13.23
C TYR A 82 6.48 5.17 -11.76
N PHE A 83 7.54 5.41 -11.00
CA PHE A 83 7.41 5.66 -9.56
C PHE A 83 6.65 6.97 -9.30
N SER A 84 6.86 8.01 -10.10
CA SER A 84 6.19 9.30 -9.90
C SER A 84 4.68 9.23 -10.15
N ILE A 85 4.26 8.45 -11.16
CA ILE A 85 2.83 8.22 -11.42
C ILE A 85 2.23 7.32 -10.34
N VAL A 86 2.87 6.18 -10.02
CA VAL A 86 2.30 5.23 -9.05
C VAL A 86 2.26 5.83 -7.64
N LEU A 87 3.26 6.63 -7.25
CA LEU A 87 3.25 7.37 -5.99
C LEU A 87 2.09 8.37 -5.92
N ALA A 88 1.75 9.04 -7.03
CA ALA A 88 0.60 9.94 -7.10
C ALA A 88 -0.73 9.22 -6.84
N MET A 89 -0.79 7.90 -7.09
CA MET A 89 -1.96 7.07 -6.82
C MET A 89 -2.01 6.58 -5.36
N THR A 90 -0.94 6.77 -4.57
CA THR A 90 -0.86 6.35 -3.15
C THR A 90 -2.03 6.86 -2.28
N PRO A 91 -2.47 8.13 -2.39
CA PRO A 91 -3.62 8.62 -1.62
C PRO A 91 -4.91 7.85 -1.93
N ALA A 92 -5.12 7.47 -3.19
CA ALA A 92 -6.28 6.66 -3.59
C ALA A 92 -6.19 5.25 -3.00
N PHE A 93 -5.02 4.61 -3.07
CA PHE A 93 -4.80 3.31 -2.42
C PHE A 93 -5.03 3.36 -0.91
N PHE A 94 -4.53 4.40 -0.25
CA PHE A 94 -4.74 4.64 1.18
C PHE A 94 -6.24 4.76 1.50
N TRP A 95 -6.97 5.57 0.74
CA TRP A 95 -8.42 5.73 0.91
C TRP A 95 -9.17 4.40 0.76
N VAL A 96 -8.85 3.61 -0.26
CA VAL A 96 -9.45 2.28 -0.47
C VAL A 96 -9.12 1.35 0.68
N ALA A 97 -7.87 1.35 1.15
CA ALA A 97 -7.43 0.50 2.24
C ALA A 97 -8.15 0.83 3.56
N LEU A 98 -8.48 2.11 3.76
CA LEU A 98 -9.30 2.57 4.87
C LEU A 98 -10.77 2.18 4.73
N THR A 99 -11.38 2.49 3.59
CA THR A 99 -12.84 2.42 3.42
C THR A 99 -13.36 1.02 3.08
N THR A 100 -12.53 0.16 2.49
CA THR A 100 -12.95 -1.18 2.08
C THR A 100 -13.02 -2.12 3.30
N PRO A 101 -14.21 -2.63 3.65
CA PRO A 101 -14.35 -3.57 4.77
C PRO A 101 -13.57 -4.85 4.51
N GLY A 102 -12.78 -5.29 5.49
CA GLY A 102 -12.01 -6.53 5.42
C GLY A 102 -10.77 -6.50 4.52
N PHE A 103 -10.39 -5.35 3.95
CA PHE A 103 -9.19 -5.24 3.11
C PHE A 103 -7.88 -5.33 3.91
N LEU A 104 -7.79 -4.58 5.01
CA LEU A 104 -6.64 -4.65 5.94
C LEU A 104 -6.96 -5.55 7.13
N VAL A 105 -7.91 -5.08 7.92
CA VAL A 105 -8.38 -5.74 9.13
C VAL A 105 -9.88 -5.50 9.22
N ASP A 106 -10.61 -6.53 9.60
CA ASP A 106 -12.02 -6.47 9.91
C ASP A 106 -12.18 -5.86 11.31
N SER A 107 -12.55 -4.57 11.37
CA SER A 107 -12.62 -3.81 12.62
C SER A 107 -13.58 -4.41 13.64
N GLU A 108 -14.66 -5.06 13.21
CA GLU A 108 -15.60 -5.74 14.11
C GLU A 108 -14.94 -6.98 14.75
N LYS A 109 -14.21 -7.77 13.97
CA LYS A 109 -13.45 -8.92 14.50
C LYS A 109 -12.30 -8.49 15.39
N LEU A 110 -11.62 -7.39 15.04
CA LEU A 110 -10.52 -6.86 15.84
C LEU A 110 -11.04 -6.36 17.19
N ASN A 111 -12.13 -5.59 17.20
CA ASN A 111 -12.76 -5.11 18.45
C ASN A 111 -13.25 -6.26 19.32
N ARG A 112 -13.83 -7.31 18.72
CA ARG A 112 -14.25 -8.51 19.45
C ARG A 112 -13.05 -9.23 20.10
N ARG A 113 -11.97 -9.46 19.34
CA ARG A 113 -10.75 -10.08 19.88
C ARG A 113 -10.07 -9.19 20.92
N ARG A 114 -10.19 -7.87 20.78
CA ARG A 114 -9.64 -6.91 21.74
C ARG A 114 -10.25 -7.03 23.13
N ALA A 115 -11.52 -7.42 23.25
CA ALA A 115 -12.14 -7.66 24.55
C ALA A 115 -11.44 -8.78 25.35
N GLU A 116 -10.71 -9.67 24.65
CA GLU A 116 -9.93 -10.76 25.23
C GLU A 116 -8.45 -10.38 25.43
N TRP A 117 -8.04 -9.15 25.08
CA TRP A 117 -6.64 -8.73 25.19
C TRP A 117 -6.26 -8.45 26.65
N GLY A 118 -5.24 -9.15 27.12
CA GLY A 118 -4.50 -8.74 28.31
C GLY A 118 -3.59 -7.54 28.03
N LEU A 119 -3.02 -6.98 29.10
CA LEU A 119 -2.12 -5.82 29.08
C LEU A 119 -0.99 -5.96 28.05
N PHE A 120 -0.40 -7.15 27.91
CA PHE A 120 0.68 -7.42 26.97
C PHE A 120 0.29 -7.13 25.51
N TYR A 121 -0.86 -7.64 25.06
CA TYR A 121 -1.33 -7.44 23.69
C TYR A 121 -1.72 -5.98 23.42
N GLU A 122 -2.22 -5.29 24.45
CA GLU A 122 -2.54 -3.87 24.35
C GLU A 122 -1.27 -3.01 24.21
N LEU A 123 -0.22 -3.30 24.97
CA LEU A 123 1.09 -2.66 24.82
C LEU A 123 1.70 -2.93 23.44
N MET A 124 1.65 -4.19 22.96
CA MET A 124 2.11 -4.54 21.61
C MET A 124 1.36 -3.76 20.53
N ALA A 125 0.03 -3.60 20.67
CA ALA A 125 -0.77 -2.83 19.72
C ALA A 125 -0.41 -1.33 19.76
N TRP A 126 -0.19 -0.75 20.95
CA TRP A 126 0.29 0.62 21.09
C TRP A 126 1.68 0.84 20.51
N MET A 127 2.59 -0.14 20.63
CA MET A 127 3.90 -0.11 19.97
C MET A 127 3.80 -0.34 18.45
N GLY A 128 2.80 -1.07 17.99
CA GLY A 128 2.57 -1.36 16.58
C GLY A 128 2.22 -0.12 15.76
N VAL A 129 1.46 0.82 16.33
CA VAL A 129 1.08 2.08 15.65
C VAL A 129 2.30 2.93 15.22
N PRO A 130 3.22 3.34 16.13
CA PRO A 130 4.40 4.11 15.73
C PRO A 130 5.34 3.32 14.83
N LEU A 131 5.43 1.98 15.01
CA LEU A 131 6.21 1.13 14.10
C LEU A 131 5.65 1.18 12.66
N LEU A 132 4.34 1.05 12.49
CA LEU A 132 3.70 1.11 11.17
C LEU A 132 3.85 2.49 10.52
N LEU A 133 3.72 3.58 11.30
CA LEU A 133 3.98 4.93 10.81
C LEU A 133 5.44 5.12 10.41
N PHE A 134 6.37 4.59 11.21
CA PHE A 134 7.79 4.58 10.88
C PHE A 134 8.06 3.82 9.58
N LEU A 135 7.47 2.64 9.37
CA LEU A 135 7.63 1.89 8.12
C LEU A 135 7.07 2.64 6.91
N ALA A 136 5.93 3.30 7.05
CA ALA A 136 5.37 4.16 6.00
C ALA A 136 6.31 5.33 5.67
N TYR A 137 6.83 6.01 6.70
CA TYR A 137 7.79 7.11 6.53
C TYR A 137 9.11 6.65 5.92
N PHE A 138 9.68 5.55 6.43
CA PHE A 138 10.89 4.93 5.91
C PHE A 138 10.76 4.62 4.43
N GLY A 139 9.63 4.02 4.02
CA GLY A 139 9.35 3.64 2.64
C GLY A 139 9.34 4.79 1.63
N VAL A 140 9.19 6.04 2.06
CA VAL A 140 9.12 7.23 1.18
C VAL A 140 10.32 8.17 1.36
N ALA A 141 10.77 8.36 2.60
CA ALA A 141 11.68 9.45 2.94
C ALA A 141 13.13 9.02 3.22
N ILE A 142 13.34 7.82 3.81
CA ILE A 142 14.67 7.40 4.30
C ILE A 142 15.25 6.24 3.48
N ASN A 143 14.40 5.44 2.84
CA ASN A 143 14.85 4.24 2.15
C ASN A 143 15.85 4.59 1.02
N PRO A 144 17.09 4.07 1.07
CA PRO A 144 18.14 4.35 0.08
C PRO A 144 17.94 3.60 -1.26
N GLY A 145 16.81 2.92 -1.43
CA GLY A 145 16.57 1.93 -2.48
C GLY A 145 16.73 0.52 -1.90
N TYR A 146 15.77 -0.36 -2.16
CA TYR A 146 15.83 -1.76 -1.70
C TYR A 146 17.03 -2.50 -2.31
N ASP A 147 17.57 -3.47 -1.57
CA ASP A 147 18.58 -4.39 -2.10
C ASP A 147 17.98 -5.21 -3.26
N PHE A 148 18.35 -4.83 -4.48
CA PHE A 148 17.83 -5.40 -5.72
C PHE A 148 18.30 -6.83 -5.98
N ASN A 149 19.19 -7.39 -5.15
CA ASN A 149 19.57 -8.79 -5.23
C ASN A 149 18.42 -9.73 -4.83
N VAL A 150 17.53 -9.27 -3.94
CA VAL A 150 16.36 -10.06 -3.53
C VAL A 150 15.22 -9.91 -4.54
N MET A 151 15.06 -8.73 -5.15
CA MET A 151 14.05 -8.47 -6.18
C MET A 151 14.60 -7.54 -7.28
N PRO A 152 14.84 -8.04 -8.50
CA PRO A 152 15.54 -7.30 -9.56
C PRO A 152 14.62 -6.31 -10.30
N ILE A 153 13.90 -5.46 -9.56
CA ILE A 153 12.99 -4.43 -10.13
C ILE A 153 13.75 -3.37 -10.95
N ASN A 154 15.06 -3.26 -10.73
CA ASN A 154 15.96 -2.36 -11.44
C ASN A 154 16.49 -2.94 -12.76
N ARG A 155 16.46 -4.27 -12.93
CA ARG A 155 17.01 -4.97 -14.12
C ARG A 155 15.92 -5.59 -14.99
N SER A 156 14.72 -5.79 -14.46
CA SER A 156 13.61 -6.45 -15.15
C SER A 156 12.35 -5.62 -15.10
N ARG A 157 11.83 -5.26 -16.29
CA ARG A 157 10.52 -4.61 -16.44
C ARG A 157 9.37 -5.50 -15.95
N ILE A 158 9.51 -6.82 -16.04
CA ILE A 158 8.54 -7.77 -15.48
C ILE A 158 8.54 -7.68 -13.96
N ALA A 159 9.72 -7.66 -13.33
CA ALA A 159 9.83 -7.51 -11.89
C ALA A 159 9.29 -6.14 -11.44
N LEU A 160 9.58 -5.07 -12.19
CA LEU A 160 9.01 -3.75 -11.94
C LEU A 160 7.47 -3.77 -12.03
N ALA A 161 6.90 -4.42 -13.04
CA ALA A 161 5.45 -4.52 -13.20
C ALA A 161 4.77 -5.27 -12.03
N LEU A 162 5.40 -6.35 -11.55
CA LEU A 162 4.84 -7.21 -10.50
C LEU A 162 4.98 -6.62 -9.10
N PHE A 163 6.18 -6.16 -8.77
CA PHE A 163 6.56 -5.75 -7.42
C PHE A 163 6.60 -4.23 -7.24
N GLY A 164 6.82 -3.48 -8.32
CA GLY A 164 6.88 -2.03 -8.30
C GLY A 164 5.68 -1.36 -7.64
N PRO A 165 4.41 -1.80 -7.80
CA PRO A 165 3.28 -1.13 -7.16
C PRO A 165 3.33 -1.19 -5.64
N LEU A 166 3.88 -2.28 -5.10
CA LEU A 166 4.05 -2.47 -3.67
C LEU A 166 5.11 -1.51 -3.11
N PHE A 167 6.19 -1.26 -3.87
CA PHE A 167 7.30 -0.40 -3.44
C PHE A 167 7.15 1.07 -3.82
N ALA A 168 6.36 1.39 -4.84
CA ALA A 168 6.05 2.75 -5.28
C ALA A 168 4.87 3.37 -4.51
N GLY A 169 4.79 3.09 -3.20
CA GLY A 169 3.78 3.67 -2.31
C GLY A 169 2.67 2.71 -1.84
N GLY A 170 2.50 1.53 -2.46
CA GLY A 170 1.51 0.55 -2.01
C GLY A 170 1.71 0.09 -0.56
N LEU A 171 2.93 -0.30 -0.19
CA LEU A 171 3.29 -0.68 1.18
C LEU A 171 3.14 0.51 2.14
N THR A 172 3.54 1.71 1.71
CA THR A 172 3.34 2.95 2.48
C THR A 172 1.87 3.19 2.80
N ALA A 173 0.99 3.11 1.80
CA ALA A 173 -0.45 3.26 1.98
C ALA A 173 -1.02 2.20 2.93
N ILE A 174 -0.62 0.94 2.77
CA ILE A 174 -1.06 -0.17 3.64
C ILE A 174 -0.62 0.07 5.09
N CYS A 175 0.65 0.41 5.32
CA CYS A 175 1.18 0.66 6.65
C CYS A 175 0.50 1.86 7.32
N ALA A 176 0.34 2.98 6.60
CA ALA A 176 -0.34 4.16 7.12
C ALA A 176 -1.82 3.87 7.45
N ALA A 177 -2.53 3.17 6.56
CA ALA A 177 -3.93 2.84 6.78
C ALA A 177 -4.12 1.83 7.93
N ALA A 178 -3.20 0.87 8.06
CA ALA A 178 -3.19 -0.07 9.18
C ALA A 178 -2.92 0.64 10.52
N ALA A 179 -1.96 1.57 10.55
CA ALA A 179 -1.67 2.38 11.73
C ALA A 179 -2.90 3.18 12.17
N LEU A 180 -3.60 3.81 11.22
CA LEU A 180 -4.80 4.60 11.52
C LEU A 180 -5.93 3.71 12.08
N LYS A 181 -6.22 2.56 11.44
CA LYS A 181 -7.26 1.63 11.91
C LYS A 181 -6.94 1.07 13.30
N LEU A 182 -5.68 0.72 13.54
CA LEU A 182 -5.24 0.22 14.84
C LEU A 182 -5.32 1.30 15.90
N GLY A 183 -4.87 2.53 15.60
CA GLY A 183 -4.96 3.68 16.50
C GLY A 183 -6.41 4.03 16.85
N GLN A 184 -7.31 4.11 15.86
CA GLN A 184 -8.75 4.32 16.09
C GLN A 184 -9.34 3.23 16.99
N THR A 185 -8.97 1.97 16.74
CA THR A 185 -9.40 0.85 17.58
C THR A 185 -8.93 1.02 19.02
N LEU A 186 -7.67 1.42 19.23
CA LEU A 186 -7.11 1.62 20.56
C LEU A 186 -7.79 2.77 21.32
N LEU A 187 -8.05 3.88 20.64
CA LEU A 187 -8.66 5.10 21.20
C LEU A 187 -10.14 4.93 21.55
N ASN A 188 -10.90 4.10 20.83
CA ASN A 188 -12.33 3.86 21.07
C ASN A 188 -12.63 3.02 22.34
N LYS A 189 -11.67 2.81 23.25
CA LYS A 189 -11.84 2.03 24.50
C LYS A 189 -12.73 2.72 25.55
N GLY A 190 -13.13 3.97 25.32
CA GLY A 190 -13.74 4.82 26.36
C GLY A 190 -15.16 5.35 26.07
N SER A 191 -15.85 4.87 25.03
CA SER A 191 -17.23 5.27 24.71
C SER A 191 -18.25 4.20 25.05
#